data_AF-A0A4Y9QTU5-F1
#
_entry.id   AF-A0A4Y9QTU5-F1
#
_cell.length_a   1.000
_cell.length_b   1.000
_cell.length_c   1.000
_cell.angle_alpha   90.00
_cell.angle_beta   90.00
_cell.angle_gamma   90.00
#
_symmetry.space_group_name_H-M   'P 1'
#
loop_
_entity.id
_entity.type
_entity.pdbx_description
1 polymer ?
#
loop_
_entity_poly.entity_id
_entity_poly.type
_entity_poly.pdbx_seq_one_letter_code
_entity_poly.pdbx_strand_id
1 'polypeptide(L)' 'MEELILYAVLFLLLIGHTLLAGKMYRKVHENSSLTIQEKNDWKLKALIFPGYFWFQYQKSEGKSS' A
#
# COMPACT_ATOMS: atom_id res chain seq x y z
N MET A 1 -6.10 31.70 -5.53
CA MET A 1 -7.09 30.71 -5.06
C MET A 1 -6.84 29.32 -5.62
N GLU A 2 -6.32 29.19 -6.86
CA GLU A 2 -5.98 27.88 -7.46
C GLU A 2 -4.93 27.08 -6.67
N GLU A 3 -3.91 27.74 -6.13
CA GLU A 3 -2.89 27.11 -5.28
C GLU A 3 -3.49 26.40 -4.07
N LEU A 4 -4.51 27.00 -3.43
CA LEU A 4 -5.20 26.41 -2.28
C LEU A 4 -5.93 25.11 -2.67
N ILE A 5 -6.56 25.10 -3.84
CA ILE A 5 -7.21 23.90 -4.39
C ILE A 5 -6.16 22.82 -4.69
N LEU A 6 -5.05 23.19 -5.32
CA LEU A 6 -3.95 22.27 -5.62
C LEU A 6 -3.41 21.63 -4.33
N TYR A 7 -3.13 22.42 -3.30
CA TYR A 7 -2.64 21.89 -2.02
C TYR A 7 -3.66 21.00 -1.32
N ALA A 8 -4.95 21.36 -1.35
CA ALA A 8 -6.01 20.51 -0.81
C ALA A 8 -6.06 19.15 -1.52
N VAL A 9 -5.94 19.13 -2.86
CA VAL A 9 -5.89 17.89 -3.64
C VAL A 9 -4.65 17.06 -3.29
N LEU A 10 -3.46 17.68 -3.25
CA LEU A 10 -2.22 16.99 -2.87
C LEU A 10 -2.31 16.40 -1.46
N PHE A 11 -2.93 17.13 -0.52
CA PHE A 11 -3.12 16.64 0.84
C PHE A 11 -4.07 15.45 0.90
N LEU A 12 -5.18 15.48 0.15
CA LEU A 12 -6.09 14.34 0.03
C LEU A 12 -5.40 13.12 -0.59
N LEU A 13 -4.56 13.33 -1.61
CA LEU A 13 -3.76 12.26 -2.21
C LEU A 13 -2.76 11.66 -1.20
N LEU A 14 -2.11 12.50 -0.38
CA LEU A 14 -1.21 12.06 0.68
C LEU A 14 -1.93 11.26 1.77
N ILE A 15 -3.11 11.69 2.20
CA ILE A 15 -3.95 10.94 3.13
C ILE A 15 -4.34 9.59 2.51
N GLY A 16 -4.82 9.58 1.27
CA GLY A 16 -5.16 8.36 0.55
C GLY A 16 -3.97 7.38 0.47
N HIS A 17 -2.79 7.89 0.15
CA HIS A 17 -1.55 7.11 0.11
C HIS A 17 -1.25 6.45 1.46
N THR A 18 -1.28 7.22 2.55
CA THR A 18 -0.95 6.69 3.90
C THR A 18 -1.98 5.66 4.38
N LEU A 19 -3.27 5.90 4.13
CA LEU A 19 -4.34 4.94 4.46
C LEU A 19 -4.18 3.62 3.69
N LEU A 20 -3.89 3.69 2.38
CA LEU A 20 -3.66 2.50 1.55
C LEU A 20 -2.41 1.73 1.98
N ALA A 21 -1.30 2.43 2.26
CA ALA A 21 -0.09 1.81 2.78
C ALA A 21 -0.34 1.12 4.12
N GLY A 22 -1.05 1.77 5.05
CA GLY A 22 -1.42 1.19 6.34
C GLY A 22 -2.30 -0.05 6.21
N LYS A 23 -3.29 -0.02 5.32
CA LYS A 23 -4.15 -1.19 5.02
C LYS A 23 -3.33 -2.35 4.47
N MET A 24 -2.44 -2.09 3.52
CA MET A 24 -1.56 -3.10 2.94
C MET A 24 -0.59 -3.68 3.98
N TYR A 25 -0.01 -2.82 4.83
CA TYR A 25 0.87 -3.24 5.90
C TYR A 25 0.20 -4.25 6.84
N ARG A 26 -1.03 -3.96 7.29
CA ARG A 26 -1.80 -4.86 8.16
C ARG A 26 -2.04 -6.21 7.50
N LYS A 27 -2.51 -6.22 6.25
CA LYS A 27 -2.78 -7.44 5.50
C LYS A 27 -1.54 -8.31 5.32
N VAL A 28 -0.42 -7.71 4.91
CA VAL A 28 0.87 -8.40 4.76
C VAL A 28 1.38 -8.92 6.10
N HIS A 29 1.19 -8.17 7.18
CA HIS A 29 1.63 -8.58 8.51
C HIS A 29 0.87 -9.81 9.02
N GLU A 30 -0.46 -9.82 8.83
CA GLU A 30 -1.37 -10.90 9.22
C GLU A 30 -1.20 -12.18 8.38
N ASN A 31 -0.67 -12.07 7.16
CA ASN A 31 -0.44 -13.24 6.30
C ASN A 31 0.65 -14.16 6.92
N SER A 32 0.27 -15.38 7.29
CA SER A 32 1.17 -16.37 7.89
C SER A 32 1.96 -17.22 6.88
N SER A 33 1.63 -17.19 5.59
CA SER A 33 2.35 -17.92 4.55
C SER A 33 3.63 -17.21 4.09
N LEU A 34 3.77 -15.91 4.39
CA LEU A 34 4.97 -15.14 4.07
C LEU A 34 6.02 -15.21 5.18
N THR A 35 7.28 -15.34 4.78
CA THR A 35 8.44 -15.16 5.64
C THR A 35 8.59 -13.69 6.08
N ILE A 36 9.38 -13.45 7.12
CA ILE A 36 9.65 -12.08 7.61
C ILE A 36 10.27 -11.19 6.52
N GLN A 37 11.16 -11.76 5.69
CA GLN A 37 11.83 -11.05 4.60
C GLN A 37 10.82 -10.63 3.52
N GLU A 38 9.96 -11.55 3.09
CA GLU A 38 8.91 -11.26 2.10
C GLU A 38 7.90 -10.23 2.63
N LYS A 39 7.54 -10.32 3.92
CA LYS A 39 6.70 -9.30 4.55
C LYS A 39 7.35 -7.93 4.47
N ASN A 40 8.64 -7.82 4.76
CA ASN A 40 9.35 -6.55 4.74
C ASN A 40 9.47 -5.98 3.32
N ASP A 41 9.73 -6.83 2.32
CA ASP A 41 9.75 -6.43 0.91
C ASP A 41 8.39 -5.88 0.45
N TRP A 42 7.29 -6.56 0.79
CA TRP A 42 5.94 -6.08 0.49
C TRP A 42 5.60 -4.77 1.22
N LYS A 43 6.04 -4.60 2.46
CA LYS A 43 5.84 -3.35 3.23
C LYS A 43 6.62 -2.19 2.62
N LEU A 44 7.85 -2.41 2.16
CA LEU A 44 8.65 -1.39 1.47
C LEU A 44 7.99 -0.98 0.14
N LYS A 45 7.54 -1.97 -0.64
CA LYS A 45 6.77 -1.72 -1.88
C LYS A 45 5.50 -0.92 -1.62
N ALA A 46 4.78 -1.25 -0.54
CA ALA A 46 3.59 -0.51 -0.12
C ALA A 46 3.88 0.95 0.24
N LEU A 47 5.06 1.25 0.80
CA LEU A 47 5.45 2.63 1.13
C LEU A 47 5.69 3.49 -0.12
N ILE A 48 6.21 2.91 -1.19
CA ILE A 48 6.52 3.65 -2.42
C ILE A 48 5.24 3.92 -3.21
N PHE A 49 4.43 2.88 -3.46
CA PHE A 49 3.22 3.03 -4.27
C PHE A 49 2.15 2.01 -3.87
N PRO A 50 1.40 2.28 -2.79
CA PRO A 50 0.52 1.30 -2.15
C PRO A 50 -0.60 0.84 -3.08
N GLY A 51 -1.13 1.72 -3.93
CA GLY A 51 -2.20 1.38 -4.87
C GLY A 51 -1.81 0.27 -5.85
N TYR A 52 -0.68 0.42 -6.56
CA TYR A 52 -0.18 -0.56 -7.54
C TYR A 52 0.20 -1.89 -6.87
N PHE A 53 0.97 -1.82 -5.79
CA PHE A 53 1.45 -3.02 -5.12
C PHE A 53 0.35 -3.77 -4.37
N TRP A 54 -0.73 -3.12 -3.96
CA TRP A 54 -1.92 -3.79 -3.45
C TRP A 54 -2.55 -4.74 -4.47
N PHE A 55 -2.63 -4.32 -5.75
CA PHE A 55 -3.11 -5.19 -6.82
C PHE A 55 -2.14 -6.34 -7.12
N GLN A 56 -0.83 -6.07 -7.11
CA GLN A 56 0.17 -7.11 -7.29
C GLN A 56 0.15 -8.14 -6.14
N TYR A 57 -0.01 -7.66 -4.91
CA TYR A 57 -0.10 -8.50 -3.72
C TYR A 57 -1.28 -9.46 -3.78
N GLN A 58 -2.48 -8.94 -4.08
CA GLN A 58 -3.67 -9.77 -4.27
C GLN A 58 -3.50 -10.80 -5.40
N LYS A 59 -2.84 -10.42 -6.50
CA LYS A 59 -2.54 -11.35 -7.60
C LYS A 59 -1.55 -12.44 -7.18
N SER A 60 -0.59 -12.14 -6.31
CA SER A 60 0.31 -13.16 -5.76
C SER A 60 -0.40 -14.10 -4.78
N GLU A 61 -1.30 -13.60 -3.93
CA GLU A 61 -2.11 -14.44 -3.04
C GLU A 61 -3.07 -15.35 -3.85
N GLY A 62 -3.72 -14.80 -4.88
CA GLY A 62 -4.66 -15.55 -5.74
C GLY A 62 -4.00 -16.60 -6.65
N LYS A 63 -2.66 -16.61 -6.77
CA LYS A 63 -1.90 -17.66 -7.49
C LYS A 63 -1.44 -18.81 -6.57
N SER A 64 -1.63 -18.67 -5.26
CA SER A 64 -1.25 -19.69 -4.26
C SER A 64 -2.45 -20.53 -3.79
N SER A 65 -3.58 -20.47 -4.49
CA SER A 65 -4.77 -21.31 -4.26
C SER A 65 -4.99 -22.29 -5.40
#